data_AF-A0A2A4F745-F1
#
_entry.id   AF-A0A2A4F745-F1
#
_cell.length_a   1.000
_cell.length_b   1.000
_cell.length_c   1.000
_cell.angle_alpha   90.00
_cell.angle_beta   90.00
_cell.angle_gamma   90.00
#
_symmetry.space_group_name_H-M   'P 1'
#
loop_
_entity.id
_entity.type
_entity.pdbx_description
1 polymer ?
#
loop_
_entity_poly.entity_id
_entity_poly.type
_entity_poly.pdbx_seq_one_letter_code
_entity_poly.pdbx_strand_id
1 'polypeptide(L)'
;MQTDAAERGPSRFARLVRHLPPDCVAPTIARFTRPIGFTLIELMIVLAIVGVIAAYAIPAYQDYLARSRVGEGLALATSARLAVAENAASGNAFGAGYTSPPATRNVQSLQVDDASGQIAVTYTARVAPAGSNTLVLVPSVPDNADTPTGRVALTRGTVQAGATTWECFAGGKTTSSLAAPGAGPAPADAPTLPSNLAPPECRA
;
A
#
# COMPACT_ATOMS: atom_id res chain seq x y z
N MET A 1 25.67 -36.79 19.23
CA MET A 1 27.05 -37.31 19.15
C MET A 1 27.61 -37.21 20.55
N GLN A 2 27.59 -38.33 21.26
CA GLN A 2 27.96 -38.44 22.66
C GLN A 2 29.37 -39.03 22.67
N THR A 3 30.34 -38.26 23.15
CA THR A 3 31.72 -38.71 23.33
C THR A 3 32.34 -38.05 24.55
N ASP A 4 32.90 -38.94 25.37
CA ASP A 4 34.05 -38.81 26.24
C ASP A 4 34.03 -37.96 27.52
N ALA A 5 33.99 -38.73 28.60
CA ALA A 5 34.72 -38.47 29.82
C ALA A 5 36.22 -38.32 29.54
N ALA A 6 36.85 -37.33 30.16
CA ALA A 6 38.29 -37.31 30.37
C ALA A 6 38.60 -36.69 31.74
N GLU A 7 39.04 -37.56 32.64
CA GLU A 7 39.55 -37.25 33.98
C GLU A 7 40.69 -36.23 33.93
N ARG A 8 40.72 -35.31 34.91
CA ARG A 8 41.94 -34.57 35.27
C ARG A 8 42.02 -34.45 36.78
N GLY A 9 43.04 -35.09 37.34
CA GLY A 9 43.28 -35.25 38.77
C GLY A 9 43.59 -33.95 39.52
N PRO A 10 43.57 -34.00 40.87
CA PRO A 10 43.71 -32.82 41.70
C PRO A 10 45.14 -32.26 41.66
N SER A 11 45.27 -31.05 41.11
CA SER A 11 46.50 -30.28 41.03
C SER A 11 47.04 -30.00 42.44
N ARG A 12 48.20 -30.60 42.74
CA ARG A 12 49.03 -30.38 43.93
C ARG A 12 49.67 -28.99 43.96
N PHE A 13 48.88 -27.92 43.92
CA PHE A 13 49.37 -26.54 43.95
C PHE A 13 48.90 -25.75 45.18
N ALA A 14 48.49 -26.44 46.26
CA ALA A 14 47.99 -25.82 47.49
C ALA A 14 49.06 -25.67 48.59
N ARG A 15 50.35 -25.52 48.25
CA ARG A 15 51.41 -25.51 49.29
C ARG A 15 52.58 -24.57 49.03
N LEU A 16 52.30 -23.29 48.74
CA LEU A 16 53.33 -22.25 48.91
C LEU A 16 52.76 -20.82 49.07
N VAL A 17 51.77 -20.62 49.94
CA VAL A 17 51.36 -19.26 50.36
C VAL A 17 51.21 -19.23 51.88
N ARG A 18 52.32 -19.30 52.60
CA ARG A 18 52.34 -19.06 54.05
C ARG A 18 53.63 -18.39 54.48
N HIS A 19 53.98 -17.24 53.94
CA HIS A 19 54.85 -16.25 54.59
C HIS A 19 54.87 -14.97 53.74
N LEU A 20 53.77 -14.21 53.78
CA LEU A 20 53.82 -12.77 53.49
C LEU A 20 53.60 -12.02 54.80
N PRO A 21 54.41 -10.99 55.11
CA PRO A 21 54.22 -10.12 56.27
C PRO A 21 52.91 -9.31 56.15
N PRO A 22 52.27 -8.93 57.27
CA PRO A 22 50.94 -8.31 57.29
C PRO A 22 50.83 -6.89 56.70
N ASP A 23 51.92 -6.27 56.23
CA ASP A 23 51.93 -4.85 55.81
C ASP A 23 52.06 -4.62 54.29
N CYS A 24 52.03 -5.66 53.45
CA CYS A 24 51.95 -5.49 52.00
C CYS A 24 50.51 -5.25 51.54
N VAL A 25 49.97 -4.06 51.81
CA VAL A 25 48.77 -3.57 51.13
C VAL A 25 49.15 -3.26 49.69
N ALA A 26 48.90 -4.20 48.77
CA ALA A 26 48.94 -3.89 47.35
C ALA A 26 47.91 -2.78 47.09
N PRO A 27 48.28 -1.65 46.44
CA PRO A 27 47.29 -0.67 46.05
C PRO A 27 46.31 -1.39 45.13
N THR A 28 45.05 -1.47 45.56
CA THR A 28 43.97 -1.85 44.65
C THR A 28 43.89 -0.73 43.62
N ILE A 29 44.58 -0.92 42.50
CA ILE A 29 44.43 -0.07 41.32
C ILE A 29 42.98 -0.28 40.90
N ALA A 30 42.09 0.59 41.37
CA ALA A 30 40.75 0.72 40.86
C ALA A 30 40.89 1.05 39.38
N ARG A 31 40.73 0.04 38.52
CA ARG A 31 40.60 0.26 37.08
C ARG A 31 39.34 1.08 36.90
N PHE A 32 39.50 2.38 36.64
CA PHE A 32 38.45 3.17 36.02
C PHE A 32 38.25 2.58 34.62
N THR A 33 37.36 1.59 34.51
CA THR A 33 36.73 1.29 33.23
C THR A 33 35.94 2.53 32.86
N ARG A 34 36.60 3.43 32.13
CA ARG A 34 35.98 4.62 31.57
C ARG A 34 34.80 4.10 30.75
N PRO A 35 33.54 4.44 31.09
CA PRO A 35 32.43 4.05 30.24
C PRO A 35 32.75 4.61 28.85
N ILE A 36 32.74 3.73 27.84
CA ILE A 36 32.87 4.12 26.45
C ILE A 36 31.55 4.80 26.10
N GLY A 37 31.46 6.08 26.44
CA GLY A 37 30.27 6.91 26.20
C GLY A 37 30.26 7.39 24.76
N PHE A 38 29.06 7.44 24.17
CA PHE A 38 28.81 8.05 22.86
C PHE A 38 29.29 9.51 22.88
N THR A 39 30.08 9.93 21.89
CA THR A 39 30.57 11.32 21.85
C THR A 39 29.51 12.24 21.24
N LEU A 40 29.47 13.52 21.67
CA LEU A 40 28.57 14.49 21.06
C LEU A 40 28.84 14.68 19.56
N ILE A 41 30.11 14.57 19.14
CA ILE A 41 30.47 14.66 17.72
C ILE A 41 29.97 13.46 16.91
N GLU A 42 29.99 12.26 17.49
CA GLU A 42 29.44 11.06 16.87
C GLU A 42 27.92 11.17 16.69
N LEU A 43 27.21 11.69 17.70
CA LEU A 43 25.77 11.92 17.59
C LEU A 43 25.43 13.00 16.55
N MET A 44 26.22 14.08 16.46
CA MET A 44 26.00 15.14 15.48
C MET A 44 26.12 14.63 14.04
N ILE A 45 27.12 13.79 13.76
CA ILE A 45 27.30 13.20 12.42
C ILE A 45 26.16 12.24 12.09
N VAL A 46 25.74 11.41 13.06
CA VAL A 46 24.62 10.48 12.86
C VAL A 46 23.33 11.23 12.54
N LEU A 47 23.00 12.29 13.29
CA LEU A 47 21.80 13.10 13.04
C LEU A 47 21.87 13.82 11.68
N ALA A 48 23.06 14.25 11.27
CA ALA A 48 23.25 14.86 9.95
C ALA A 48 22.91 13.88 8.82
N ILE A 49 23.36 12.63 8.90
CA ILE A 49 23.08 11.61 7.87
C ILE A 49 21.61 11.21 7.89
N VAL A 50 21.04 10.96 9.07
CA VAL A 50 19.61 10.60 9.21
C VAL A 50 18.71 11.72 8.68
N GLY A 51 19.07 13.00 8.92
CA GLY A 51 18.32 14.15 8.42
C GLY A 51 18.21 14.16 6.89
N VAL A 52 19.31 13.90 6.18
CA VAL A 52 19.32 13.85 4.70
C VAL A 52 18.47 12.69 4.18
N ILE A 53 18.59 11.50 4.77
CA ILE A 53 17.81 10.32 4.36
C ILE A 53 16.31 10.55 4.62
N ALA A 54 15.97 11.10 5.79
CA ALA A 54 14.58 11.33 6.19
C ALA A 54 13.85 12.30 5.25
N ALA A 55 14.54 13.32 4.73
CA ALA A 55 13.95 14.29 3.80
C ALA A 55 13.39 13.64 2.53
N TYR A 56 14.02 12.56 2.03
CA TYR A 56 13.53 11.79 0.88
C TYR A 56 12.63 10.61 1.30
N ALA A 57 12.99 9.91 2.38
CA ALA A 57 12.30 8.70 2.80
C ALA A 57 10.87 8.97 3.29
N ILE A 58 10.64 10.08 4.00
CA ILE A 58 9.32 10.42 4.55
C ILE A 58 8.27 10.63 3.44
N PRO A 59 8.48 11.50 2.43
CA PRO A 59 7.48 11.69 1.37
C PRO A 59 7.26 10.41 0.55
N ALA A 60 8.31 9.64 0.26
CA ALA A 60 8.18 8.37 -0.44
C ALA A 60 7.36 7.33 0.35
N TYR A 61 7.55 7.28 1.67
CA TYR A 61 6.78 6.39 2.56
C TYR A 61 5.31 6.83 2.68
N GLN A 62 5.04 8.15 2.67
CA GLN A 62 3.68 8.67 2.66
C GLN A 62 2.93 8.27 1.38
N ASP A 63 3.58 8.37 0.21
CA ASP A 63 3.02 7.91 -1.07
C ASP A 63 2.73 6.40 -1.06
N TYR A 64 3.62 5.60 -0.47
CA TYR A 64 3.38 4.15 -0.31
C TYR A 64 2.14 3.86 0.53
N LEU A 65 1.97 4.54 1.67
CA LEU A 65 0.79 4.41 2.51
C LEU A 65 -0.48 4.89 1.78
N ALA A 66 -0.39 5.97 1.01
CA ALA A 66 -1.51 6.47 0.20
C ALA A 66 -1.94 5.45 -0.87
N ARG A 67 -1.00 4.83 -1.60
CA ARG A 67 -1.29 3.73 -2.55
C ARG A 67 -1.98 2.54 -1.89
N SER A 68 -1.53 2.15 -0.70
CA SER A 68 -2.17 1.07 0.07
C SER A 68 -3.62 1.40 0.41
N ARG A 69 -3.91 2.66 0.79
CA ARG A 69 -5.26 3.16 1.05
C ARG A 69 -6.13 3.23 -0.22
N VAL A 70 -5.53 3.51 -1.39
CA VAL A 70 -6.25 3.43 -2.68
C VAL A 70 -6.76 2.01 -2.93
N GLY A 71 -5.96 1.01 -2.61
CA GLY A 71 -6.33 -0.41 -2.68
C GLY A 71 -7.55 -0.78 -1.83
N GLU A 72 -7.72 -0.17 -0.65
CA GLU A 72 -8.94 -0.33 0.17
C GLU A 72 -10.19 0.13 -0.59
N GLY A 73 -10.13 1.30 -1.24
CA GLY A 73 -11.28 1.81 -2.01
C GLY A 73 -11.61 0.95 -3.22
N LEU A 74 -10.61 0.38 -3.88
CA LEU A 74 -10.83 -0.59 -4.96
C LEU A 74 -11.45 -1.90 -4.44
N ALA A 75 -11.04 -2.36 -3.27
CA ALA A 75 -11.65 -3.52 -2.62
C ALA A 75 -13.13 -3.25 -2.26
N LEU A 76 -13.44 -2.07 -1.72
CA LEU A 76 -14.82 -1.65 -1.45
C LEU A 76 -15.66 -1.51 -2.72
N ALA A 77 -15.06 -1.12 -3.84
CA ALA A 77 -15.74 -1.01 -5.13
C ALA A 77 -16.12 -2.36 -5.76
N THR A 78 -15.64 -3.49 -5.24
CA THR A 78 -15.99 -4.82 -5.78
C THR A 78 -17.49 -5.11 -5.69
N SER A 79 -18.16 -4.71 -4.60
CA SER A 79 -19.62 -4.87 -4.45
C SER A 79 -20.40 -4.01 -5.44
N ALA A 80 -19.93 -2.78 -5.70
CA ALA A 80 -20.50 -1.91 -6.70
C ALA A 80 -20.33 -2.47 -8.12
N ARG A 81 -19.15 -3.02 -8.45
CA ARG A 81 -18.90 -3.67 -9.75
C ARG A 81 -19.84 -4.86 -9.97
N LEU A 82 -20.07 -5.66 -8.93
CA LEU A 82 -20.99 -6.79 -8.99
C LEU A 82 -22.42 -6.32 -9.24
N ALA A 83 -22.91 -5.34 -8.48
CA ALA A 83 -24.25 -4.79 -8.67
C ALA A 83 -24.46 -4.21 -10.08
N VAL A 84 -23.47 -3.46 -10.60
CA VAL A 84 -23.51 -2.94 -11.97
C VAL A 84 -23.56 -4.08 -12.99
N ALA A 85 -22.74 -5.13 -12.83
CA ALA A 85 -22.73 -6.26 -13.75
C ALA A 85 -24.05 -7.05 -13.75
N GLU A 86 -24.65 -7.27 -12.59
CA GLU A 86 -25.96 -7.92 -12.45
C GLU A 86 -27.08 -7.08 -13.09
N ASN A 87 -27.08 -5.77 -12.83
CA ASN A 87 -28.05 -4.85 -13.42
C ASN A 87 -27.86 -4.70 -14.93
N ALA A 88 -26.62 -4.75 -15.42
CA ALA A 88 -26.30 -4.74 -16.85
C ALA A 88 -26.82 -5.99 -17.57
N ALA A 89 -26.69 -7.16 -16.95
CA ALA A 89 -27.26 -8.40 -17.46
C ALA A 89 -28.80 -8.42 -17.41
N SER A 90 -29.40 -7.67 -16.49
CA SER A 90 -30.86 -7.60 -16.31
C SER A 90 -31.53 -6.45 -17.08
N GLY A 91 -30.76 -5.52 -17.65
CA GLY A 91 -31.28 -4.32 -18.30
C GLY A 91 -31.87 -3.28 -17.35
N ASN A 92 -31.46 -3.28 -16.08
CA ASN A 92 -31.91 -2.32 -15.07
C ASN A 92 -31.09 -1.01 -15.10
N ALA A 93 -31.47 -0.05 -14.25
CA ALA A 93 -30.56 1.04 -13.89
C ALA A 93 -29.33 0.47 -13.16
N PHE A 94 -28.13 0.97 -13.45
CA PHE A 94 -26.90 0.28 -13.04
C PHE A 94 -26.64 0.32 -11.53
N GLY A 95 -27.12 1.34 -10.81
CA GLY A 95 -27.08 1.42 -9.36
C GLY A 95 -28.32 0.85 -8.67
N ALA A 96 -29.27 0.24 -9.39
CA ALA A 96 -30.48 -0.29 -8.79
C ALA A 96 -30.16 -1.34 -7.70
N GLY A 97 -30.72 -1.15 -6.51
CA GLY A 97 -30.49 -2.03 -5.36
C GLY A 97 -29.10 -1.92 -4.73
N TYR A 98 -28.18 -1.14 -5.30
CA TYR A 98 -26.88 -0.88 -4.71
C TYR A 98 -27.01 0.14 -3.57
N THR A 99 -26.48 -0.21 -2.41
CA THR A 99 -26.30 0.74 -1.29
C THR A 99 -24.83 0.93 -1.05
N SER A 100 -24.39 2.19 -1.12
CA SER A 100 -22.99 2.54 -0.85
C SER A 100 -22.61 2.18 0.59
N PRO A 101 -21.46 1.53 0.82
CA PRO A 101 -20.99 1.28 2.17
C PRO A 101 -20.75 2.61 2.91
N PRO A 102 -20.82 2.62 4.26
CA PRO A 102 -20.49 3.80 5.03
C PRO A 102 -19.04 4.22 4.78
N ALA A 103 -18.79 5.53 4.90
CA ALA A 103 -17.44 6.07 4.77
C ALA A 103 -16.47 5.39 5.75
N THR A 104 -15.26 5.15 5.28
CA THR A 104 -14.16 4.63 6.11
C THR A 104 -13.20 5.75 6.45
N ARG A 105 -12.11 5.40 7.13
CA ARG A 105 -11.01 6.34 7.40
C ARG A 105 -10.36 6.84 6.10
N ASN A 106 -10.37 6.03 5.05
CA ASN A 106 -9.62 6.27 3.81
C ASN A 106 -10.53 6.55 2.60
N VAL A 107 -11.78 6.11 2.64
CA VAL A 107 -12.78 6.33 1.58
C VAL A 107 -13.88 7.24 2.12
N GLN A 108 -14.10 8.36 1.44
CA GLN A 108 -15.14 9.34 1.77
C GLN A 108 -16.50 8.91 1.20
N SER A 109 -16.54 8.48 -0.05
CA SER A 109 -17.77 8.02 -0.70
C SER A 109 -17.48 7.11 -1.87
N LEU A 110 -18.48 6.29 -2.21
CA LEU A 110 -18.50 5.49 -3.41
C LEU A 110 -19.85 5.67 -4.09
N GLN A 111 -19.85 6.11 -5.35
CA GLN A 111 -21.07 6.40 -6.11
C GLN A 111 -21.08 5.57 -7.38
N VAL A 112 -22.25 5.02 -7.72
CA VAL A 112 -22.52 4.35 -8.99
C VAL A 112 -23.43 5.26 -9.80
N ASP A 113 -23.02 5.62 -11.02
CA ASP A 113 -23.89 6.36 -11.92
C ASP A 113 -24.92 5.42 -12.55
N ASP A 114 -26.21 5.70 -12.33
CA ASP A 114 -27.30 4.86 -12.80
C ASP A 114 -27.40 4.78 -14.34
N ALA A 115 -26.83 5.75 -15.07
CA ALA A 115 -26.96 5.86 -16.53
C ALA A 115 -25.85 5.15 -17.29
N SER A 116 -24.63 5.16 -16.76
CA SER A 116 -23.42 4.65 -17.39
C SER A 116 -22.80 3.46 -16.67
N GLY A 117 -23.18 3.23 -15.39
CA GLY A 117 -22.58 2.21 -14.54
C GLY A 117 -21.18 2.58 -14.03
N GLN A 118 -20.70 3.79 -14.32
CA GLN A 118 -19.40 4.26 -13.84
C GLN A 118 -19.40 4.36 -12.32
N ILE A 119 -18.27 3.98 -11.71
CA ILE A 119 -18.10 4.00 -10.26
C ILE A 119 -17.06 5.04 -9.90
N ALA A 120 -17.46 6.06 -9.15
CA ALA A 120 -16.56 7.06 -8.61
C ALA A 120 -16.21 6.72 -7.15
N VAL A 121 -14.93 6.51 -6.87
CA VAL A 121 -14.39 6.32 -5.53
C VAL A 121 -13.73 7.62 -5.10
N THR A 122 -14.28 8.28 -4.09
CA THR A 122 -13.71 9.50 -3.51
C THR A 122 -13.01 9.14 -2.21
N TYR A 123 -11.70 9.40 -2.13
CA TYR A 123 -10.88 9.12 -0.96
C TYR A 123 -10.88 10.28 0.05
N THR A 124 -10.45 10.05 1.28
CA THR A 124 -10.28 11.14 2.26
C THR A 124 -8.95 11.88 2.05
N ALA A 125 -8.75 12.99 2.78
CA ALA A 125 -7.49 13.76 2.80
C ALA A 125 -6.25 12.95 3.24
N ARG A 126 -6.44 11.72 3.73
CA ARG A 126 -5.33 10.79 4.04
C ARG A 126 -4.69 10.20 2.78
N VAL A 127 -5.39 10.21 1.66
CA VAL A 127 -4.87 9.72 0.38
C VAL A 127 -4.33 10.89 -0.43
N ALA A 128 -5.17 11.90 -0.67
CA ALA A 128 -4.82 13.08 -1.42
C ALA A 128 -5.72 14.26 -1.00
N PRO A 129 -5.31 15.53 -1.26
CA PRO A 129 -6.15 16.70 -0.97
C PRO A 129 -7.53 16.62 -1.63
N ALA A 130 -8.52 17.26 -1.02
CA ALA A 130 -9.86 17.35 -1.60
C ALA A 130 -9.80 18.00 -2.99
N GLY A 131 -10.49 17.39 -3.97
CA GLY A 131 -10.42 17.79 -5.38
C GLY A 131 -9.30 17.12 -6.17
N SER A 132 -8.43 16.33 -5.53
CA SER A 132 -7.40 15.50 -6.16
C SER A 132 -7.45 14.05 -5.65
N ASN A 133 -8.63 13.58 -5.30
CA ASN A 133 -8.85 12.38 -4.50
C ASN A 133 -9.91 11.45 -5.10
N THR A 134 -10.22 11.57 -6.39
CA THR A 134 -11.25 10.73 -7.05
C THR A 134 -10.65 9.81 -8.09
N LEU A 135 -10.97 8.52 -7.98
CA LEU A 135 -10.65 7.48 -8.96
C LEU A 135 -11.95 7.01 -9.61
N VAL A 136 -11.95 6.78 -10.92
CA VAL A 136 -13.15 6.36 -11.66
C VAL A 136 -12.95 4.98 -12.27
N LEU A 137 -13.94 4.10 -12.13
CA LEU A 137 -14.00 2.80 -12.76
C LEU A 137 -15.08 2.84 -13.83
N VAL A 138 -14.70 2.56 -15.07
CA VAL A 138 -15.60 2.64 -16.22
C VAL A 138 -15.87 1.22 -16.71
N PRO A 139 -17.13 0.76 -16.67
CA PRO A 139 -17.50 -0.50 -17.27
C PRO A 139 -17.67 -0.36 -18.78
N SER A 140 -17.42 -1.46 -19.48
CA SER A 140 -17.62 -1.58 -20.92
C SER A 140 -18.05 -3.00 -21.27
N VAL A 141 -18.72 -3.13 -22.40
CA VAL A 141 -19.06 -4.43 -23.00
C VAL A 141 -18.50 -4.48 -24.43
N PRO A 142 -18.29 -5.69 -24.99
CA PRO A 142 -17.90 -5.78 -26.40
C PRO A 142 -19.02 -5.19 -27.29
N ASP A 143 -18.62 -4.59 -28.40
CA ASP A 143 -19.53 -4.09 -29.43
C ASP A 143 -20.32 -5.21 -30.13
N ASN A 144 -19.75 -6.42 -30.18
CA ASN A 144 -20.38 -7.64 -30.65
C ASN A 144 -19.98 -8.82 -29.74
N ALA A 145 -20.94 -9.64 -29.33
CA ALA A 145 -20.71 -10.74 -28.40
C ALA A 145 -19.91 -11.92 -28.98
N ASP A 146 -20.06 -12.20 -30.28
CA ASP A 146 -19.43 -13.35 -30.94
C ASP A 146 -18.06 -12.99 -31.51
N THR A 147 -17.94 -11.79 -32.09
CA THR A 147 -16.70 -11.29 -32.70
C THR A 147 -16.40 -9.86 -32.23
N PRO A 148 -15.86 -9.68 -31.01
CA PRO A 148 -15.57 -8.35 -30.47
C PRO A 148 -14.54 -7.59 -31.33
N THR A 149 -14.92 -6.41 -31.84
CA THR A 149 -14.03 -5.49 -32.59
C THR A 149 -13.73 -4.20 -31.84
N GLY A 150 -14.46 -3.94 -30.76
CA GLY A 150 -14.29 -2.78 -29.91
C GLY A 150 -15.00 -2.94 -28.58
N ARG A 151 -14.95 -1.89 -27.77
CA ARG A 151 -15.64 -1.81 -26.49
C ARG A 151 -16.55 -0.60 -26.49
N VAL A 152 -17.76 -0.76 -26.00
CA VAL A 152 -18.77 0.29 -25.95
C VAL A 152 -19.23 0.53 -24.52
N ALA A 153 -19.72 1.75 -24.28
CA ALA A 153 -20.35 2.11 -23.02
C ALA A 153 -21.66 1.34 -22.83
N LEU A 154 -22.01 1.11 -21.57
CA LEU A 154 -23.27 0.47 -21.25
C LEU A 154 -24.42 1.43 -21.52
N THR A 155 -25.55 0.88 -21.95
CA THR A 155 -26.77 1.65 -22.19
C THR A 155 -27.83 1.29 -21.16
N ARG A 156 -28.31 2.25 -20.38
CA ARG A 156 -29.38 2.01 -19.39
C ARG A 156 -30.63 1.45 -20.07
N GLY A 157 -31.29 0.49 -19.42
CA GLY A 157 -32.58 -0.03 -19.88
C GLY A 157 -32.46 -1.09 -20.97
N THR A 158 -31.23 -1.47 -21.34
CA THR A 158 -30.97 -2.55 -22.31
C THR A 158 -30.16 -3.64 -21.65
N VAL A 159 -30.46 -4.90 -21.97
CA VAL A 159 -29.59 -6.02 -21.59
C VAL A 159 -28.28 -5.89 -22.36
N GLN A 160 -27.15 -5.84 -21.64
CA GLN A 160 -25.84 -5.72 -22.26
C GLN A 160 -25.37 -7.10 -22.77
N ALA A 161 -24.81 -7.14 -23.97
CA ALA A 161 -24.30 -8.37 -24.56
C ALA A 161 -22.85 -8.65 -24.11
N GLY A 162 -22.55 -9.91 -23.77
CA GLY A 162 -21.21 -10.34 -23.37
C GLY A 162 -20.79 -9.94 -21.94
N ALA A 163 -19.52 -10.16 -21.62
CA ALA A 163 -18.99 -9.93 -20.28
C ALA A 163 -18.60 -8.46 -20.06
N THR A 164 -19.02 -7.90 -18.91
CA THR A 164 -18.61 -6.56 -18.49
C THR A 164 -17.12 -6.53 -18.14
N THR A 165 -16.37 -5.66 -18.81
CA THR A 165 -14.95 -5.40 -18.57
C THR A 165 -14.77 -4.03 -17.92
N TRP A 166 -13.88 -3.93 -16.94
CA TRP A 166 -13.66 -2.72 -16.16
C TRP A 166 -12.33 -2.09 -16.49
N GLU A 167 -12.36 -0.78 -16.76
CA GLU A 167 -11.16 0.02 -16.85
C GLU A 167 -11.08 1.02 -15.69
N CYS A 168 -9.90 1.18 -15.13
CA CYS A 168 -9.64 2.13 -14.05
C CYS A 168 -8.99 3.40 -14.60
N PHE A 169 -9.42 4.57 -14.13
CA PHE A 169 -8.86 5.85 -14.50
C PHE A 169 -8.49 6.69 -13.27
N ALA A 170 -7.21 7.06 -13.21
CA ALA A 170 -6.67 8.12 -12.38
C ALA A 170 -6.41 9.38 -13.21
N GLY A 171 -6.14 10.49 -12.53
CA GLY A 171 -5.85 11.77 -13.15
C GLY A 171 -4.70 11.67 -14.15
N GLY A 172 -4.95 12.17 -15.37
CA GLY A 172 -3.97 12.20 -16.46
C GLY A 172 -3.83 10.91 -17.28
N LYS A 173 -4.62 9.86 -17.01
CA LYS A 173 -4.66 8.67 -17.88
C LYS A 173 -5.35 8.99 -19.21
N THR A 174 -4.66 8.76 -20.32
CA THR A 174 -5.15 8.99 -21.70
C THR A 174 -5.08 7.75 -22.59
N THR A 175 -4.37 6.71 -22.13
CA THR A 175 -4.22 5.42 -22.81
C THR A 175 -5.04 4.36 -22.10
N SER A 176 -5.46 3.34 -22.85
CA SER A 176 -6.18 2.21 -22.27
C SER A 176 -5.21 1.16 -21.75
N SER A 177 -5.51 0.61 -20.56
CA SER A 177 -4.83 -0.56 -20.00
C SER A 177 -5.48 -1.88 -20.37
N LEU A 178 -6.61 -1.84 -21.11
CA LEU A 178 -7.33 -3.04 -21.51
C LEU A 178 -6.64 -3.74 -22.68
N ALA A 179 -6.64 -5.07 -22.64
CA ALA A 179 -6.27 -5.89 -23.79
C ALA A 179 -7.30 -5.75 -24.94
N ALA A 180 -6.96 -6.32 -26.10
CA ALA A 180 -7.84 -6.43 -27.26
C ALA A 180 -9.29 -6.79 -26.86
N PRO A 181 -10.33 -6.22 -27.51
CA PRO A 181 -10.28 -5.54 -28.81
C PRO A 181 -9.88 -4.06 -28.80
N GLY A 182 -9.52 -3.47 -27.65
CA GLY A 182 -8.99 -2.11 -27.60
C GLY A 182 -9.52 -1.29 -26.43
N ALA A 183 -9.41 0.03 -26.55
CA ALA A 183 -9.83 0.98 -25.53
C ALA A 183 -11.33 0.98 -25.29
N GLY A 184 -11.71 1.18 -24.03
CA GLY A 184 -13.09 1.41 -23.63
C GLY A 184 -13.51 2.88 -23.76
N PRO A 185 -14.76 3.20 -23.37
CA PRO A 185 -15.20 4.57 -23.21
C PRO A 185 -14.39 5.30 -22.14
N ALA A 186 -14.24 6.61 -22.31
CA ALA A 186 -13.65 7.48 -21.30
C ALA A 186 -14.66 7.73 -20.14
N PRO A 187 -14.18 8.07 -18.93
CA PRO A 187 -15.05 8.45 -17.84
C PRO A 187 -15.82 9.74 -18.18
N ALA A 188 -17.06 9.86 -17.68
CA ALA A 188 -17.91 11.03 -17.90
C ALA A 188 -17.36 12.25 -17.16
N ASP A 189 -16.93 12.04 -15.90
CA ASP A 189 -16.24 13.03 -15.09
C ASP A 189 -14.74 12.72 -15.01
N ALA A 190 -13.91 13.76 -15.09
CA ALA A 190 -12.47 13.59 -15.05
C ALA A 190 -12.02 13.06 -13.67
N PRO A 191 -11.29 11.93 -13.61
CA PRO A 191 -10.67 11.49 -12.37
C PRO A 191 -9.60 12.47 -11.94
N THR A 192 -9.44 12.64 -10.63
CA THR A 192 -8.56 13.67 -10.06
C THR A 192 -7.43 13.11 -9.21
N LEU A 193 -7.46 11.81 -8.89
CA LEU A 193 -6.42 11.16 -8.11
C LEU A 193 -5.07 11.21 -8.87
N PRO A 194 -3.99 11.73 -8.28
CA PRO A 194 -2.67 11.73 -8.90
C PRO A 194 -2.22 10.34 -9.36
N SER A 195 -1.68 10.25 -10.57
CA SER A 195 -1.24 8.99 -11.17
C SER A 195 -0.14 8.27 -10.36
N ASN A 196 0.70 9.01 -9.63
CA ASN A 196 1.69 8.42 -8.72
C ASN A 196 1.05 7.70 -7.53
N LEU A 197 -0.19 8.02 -7.14
CA LEU A 197 -0.88 7.37 -6.03
C LEU A 197 -1.79 6.21 -6.49
N ALA A 198 -2.10 6.16 -7.78
CA ALA A 198 -2.94 5.13 -8.35
C ALA A 198 -2.15 3.84 -8.67
N PRO A 199 -2.80 2.66 -8.62
CA PRO A 199 -2.25 1.41 -9.12
C PRO A 199 -1.85 1.49 -10.61
N PRO A 200 -0.92 0.64 -11.08
CA PRO A 200 -0.46 0.63 -12.48
C PRO A 200 -1.60 0.59 -13.50
N GLU A 201 -2.62 -0.24 -13.28
CA GLU A 201 -3.78 -0.40 -14.16
C GLU A 201 -4.64 0.87 -14.28
N CYS A 202 -4.54 1.79 -13.31
CA CYS A 202 -5.30 3.03 -13.28
C CYS A 202 -4.55 4.21 -13.93
N ARG A 203 -3.26 4.05 -14.25
CA ARG A 203 -2.38 5.13 -14.74
C ARG A 203 -1.67 4.85 -16.06
N ALA A 204 -1.62 3.58 -16.48
CA ALA A 204 -1.04 3.14 -17.75
C ALA A 204 -2.12 3.07 -18.84
#